data_AF-A0A2L0CBF3-F1
#
_entry.id   AF-A0A2L0CBF3-F1
#
_cell.length_a   1.000
_cell.length_b   1.000
_cell.length_c   1.000
_cell.angle_alpha   90.00
_cell.angle_beta   90.00
_cell.angle_gamma   90.00
#
_symmetry.space_group_name_H-M   'P 1'
#
loop_
_entity.id
_entity.type
_entity.pdbx_description
1 polymer ?
#
loop_
_entity_poly.entity_id
_entity_poly.type
_entity_poly.pdbx_seq_one_letter_code
_entity_poly.pdbx_strand_id
1 'polypeptide(L)'
;MGSRIDAQDGINRTALREIKILQELNHKNLMGLLDVFGHMSNVSLVFDFMDTDLEVIIKDNTIILTTANIKSYIIQTLQGLEYLHLNWILHRDLKPNNLLVNSNGVLKLGDFGLAKLYGSPNRINTHQVVTRWYRAPELLFGAKQYSVCIDM
;
A
#
# COMPACT_ATOMS: atom_id res chain seq x y z
N MET A 1 -13.26 9.74 21.87
CA MET A 1 -12.84 9.39 23.24
C MET A 1 -11.84 8.25 23.12
N GLY A 2 -10.56 8.50 23.39
CA GLY A 2 -9.53 7.46 23.36
C GLY A 2 -9.62 6.63 24.64
N SER A 3 -9.85 5.33 24.51
CA SER A 3 -9.80 4.42 25.65
C SER A 3 -8.35 4.35 26.15
N ARG A 4 -8.19 4.37 27.47
CA ARG A 4 -6.93 4.40 28.24
C ARG A 4 -5.96 3.23 27.97
N ILE A 5 -6.22 2.39 26.99
CA ILE A 5 -5.42 1.21 26.62
C ILE A 5 -4.27 1.62 25.68
N ASP A 6 -4.44 2.68 24.88
CA ASP A 6 -3.49 3.09 23.83
C ASP A 6 -2.13 3.62 24.33
N ALA A 7 -1.95 3.82 25.64
CA ALA A 7 -0.78 4.49 26.21
C ALA A 7 0.22 3.58 26.93
N GLN A 8 -0.07 2.29 27.10
CA GLN A 8 0.81 1.37 27.85
C GLN A 8 1.79 0.55 27.00
N ASP A 9 1.55 0.37 25.70
CA ASP A 9 2.30 -0.62 24.90
C ASP A 9 3.50 -0.06 24.10
N GLY A 10 3.82 1.24 24.23
CA GLY A 10 4.97 1.82 23.51
C GLY A 10 4.82 1.87 21.97
N ILE A 11 3.64 1.55 21.44
CA ILE A 11 3.34 1.55 20.02
C ILE A 11 3.32 3.00 19.50
N ASN A 12 4.06 3.26 18.42
CA ASN A 12 4.15 4.59 17.82
C ASN A 12 2.76 5.04 17.32
N ARG A 13 2.33 6.27 17.68
CA ARG A 13 1.05 6.87 17.23
C ARG A 13 0.86 6.84 15.71
N THR A 14 1.95 6.88 14.95
CA THR A 14 1.92 6.76 13.49
C THR A 14 1.45 5.37 13.06
N ALA A 15 1.96 4.30 13.70
CA ALA A 15 1.58 2.92 13.42
C ALA A 15 0.10 2.65 13.74
N LEU A 16 -0.41 3.17 14.87
CA LEU A 16 -1.84 3.06 15.20
C LEU A 16 -2.75 3.73 14.15
N ARG A 17 -2.30 4.85 13.56
CA ARG A 17 -3.04 5.54 12.50
C ARG A 17 -3.07 4.72 11.21
N GLU A 18 -1.95 4.10 10.85
CA GLU A 18 -1.84 3.22 9.68
C GLU A 18 -2.73 2.00 9.83
N ILE A 19 -2.72 1.36 11.00
CA ILE A 19 -3.59 0.23 11.33
C ILE A 19 -5.06 0.63 11.17
N LYS A 20 -5.44 1.81 11.68
CA LYS A 20 -6.82 2.28 11.56
C LYS A 20 -7.24 2.51 10.10
N ILE A 21 -6.35 3.07 9.27
CA ILE A 21 -6.62 3.21 7.82
C ILE A 21 -6.82 1.82 7.21
N LEU A 22 -5.93 0.87 7.50
CA LEU A 22 -6.02 -0.51 7.00
C LEU A 22 -7.32 -1.22 7.39
N GLN A 23 -7.82 -0.99 8.60
CA GLN A 23 -9.10 -1.56 9.07
C GLN A 23 -10.32 -1.01 8.32
N GLU A 24 -10.23 0.22 7.77
CA GLU A 24 -11.31 0.86 7.04
C GLU A 24 -11.28 0.51 5.52
N LEU A 25 -10.19 -0.05 5.02
CA LEU A 25 -10.04 -0.44 3.62
C LEU A 25 -10.70 -1.80 3.34
N ASN A 26 -11.67 -1.81 2.44
CA ASN A 26 -12.29 -3.06 1.98
C ASN A 26 -12.49 -3.04 0.46
N HIS A 27 -11.58 -3.70 -0.25
CA HIS A 27 -11.64 -3.83 -1.70
C HIS A 27 -10.95 -5.11 -2.17
N LYS A 28 -11.48 -5.74 -3.22
CA LYS A 28 -10.98 -7.03 -3.75
C LYS A 28 -9.51 -6.99 -4.20
N ASN A 29 -9.01 -5.82 -4.59
CA ASN A 29 -7.63 -5.59 -5.04
C ASN A 29 -6.76 -4.87 -4.00
N LEU A 30 -7.15 -4.87 -2.73
CA LEU A 30 -6.32 -4.38 -1.61
C LEU A 30 -6.12 -5.51 -0.61
N MET A 31 -4.96 -5.55 0.04
CA MET A 31 -4.71 -6.47 1.15
C MET A 31 -5.64 -6.14 2.32
N GLY A 32 -6.44 -7.13 2.73
CA GLY A 32 -7.35 -7.00 3.87
C GLY A 32 -6.61 -7.29 5.16
N LEU A 33 -6.71 -6.37 6.12
CA LEU A 33 -6.24 -6.59 7.49
C LEU A 33 -7.31 -7.39 8.25
N LEU A 34 -7.01 -8.65 8.56
CA LEU A 34 -7.92 -9.57 9.23
C LEU A 34 -7.89 -9.38 10.75
N ASP A 35 -6.71 -9.20 11.32
CA ASP A 35 -6.54 -9.04 12.77
C ASP A 35 -5.25 -8.28 13.13
N VAL A 36 -5.20 -7.77 14.36
CA VAL A 36 -4.07 -7.04 14.93
C VAL A 36 -3.83 -7.49 16.35
N PHE A 37 -2.62 -7.98 16.62
CA PHE A 37 -2.21 -8.41 17.95
C PHE A 37 -1.04 -7.56 18.45
N GLY A 38 -1.10 -7.16 19.72
CA GLY A 38 -0.01 -6.51 20.42
C GLY A 38 0.50 -7.39 21.55
N HIS A 39 1.81 -7.54 21.67
CA HIS A 39 2.43 -8.14 22.85
C HIS A 39 3.73 -7.42 23.19
N MET A 40 3.78 -6.79 24.37
CA MET A 40 4.87 -5.91 24.80
C MET A 40 5.10 -4.79 23.76
N SER A 41 6.32 -4.68 23.21
CA SER A 41 6.69 -3.70 22.20
C SER A 41 6.45 -4.14 20.75
N ASN A 42 5.88 -5.33 20.53
CA ASN A 42 5.68 -5.90 19.20
C ASN A 42 4.22 -5.82 18.77
N VAL A 43 4.00 -5.47 17.50
CA VAL A 43 2.71 -5.48 16.83
C VAL A 43 2.76 -6.49 15.69
N SER A 44 1.80 -7.39 15.66
CA SER A 44 1.60 -8.36 14.59
C SER A 44 0.33 -8.02 13.83
N LEU A 45 0.45 -7.94 12.50
CA LEU A 45 -0.67 -7.67 11.59
C LEU A 45 -0.96 -8.95 10.81
N VAL A 46 -2.22 -9.37 10.78
CA VAL A 46 -2.66 -10.58 10.07
C VAL A 46 -3.40 -10.16 8.81
N PHE A 47 -2.95 -10.67 7.68
CA PHE A 47 -3.52 -10.38 6.36
C PHE A 47 -3.95 -11.67 5.66
N ASP A 48 -4.67 -11.51 4.55
CA ASP A 48 -4.86 -12.58 3.57
C ASP A 48 -3.50 -13.13 3.10
N PHE A 49 -3.41 -14.44 2.91
CA PHE A 49 -2.24 -15.05 2.29
C PHE A 49 -2.26 -14.84 0.77
N MET A 50 -1.09 -14.50 0.21
CA MET A 50 -0.86 -14.36 -1.23
C MET A 50 0.34 -15.21 -1.63
N ASP A 51 0.22 -15.96 -2.72
CA ASP A 51 1.21 -16.96 -3.13
C ASP A 51 2.54 -16.36 -3.58
N THR A 52 2.50 -15.20 -4.24
CA THR A 52 3.69 -14.54 -4.80
C THR A 52 3.45 -13.04 -4.99
N ASP A 53 4.43 -12.35 -5.55
CA ASP A 53 4.34 -10.97 -6.00
C ASP A 53 4.71 -10.83 -7.48
N LEU A 54 4.38 -9.67 -8.06
CA LEU A 54 4.63 -9.43 -9.48
C LEU A 54 6.13 -9.31 -9.81
N GLU A 55 6.99 -8.99 -8.83
CA GLU A 55 8.44 -8.95 -9.05
C GLU A 55 8.98 -10.36 -9.35
N VAL A 56 8.58 -11.35 -8.55
CA VAL A 56 8.93 -12.75 -8.76
C VAL A 56 8.41 -13.24 -10.11
N ILE A 57 7.14 -12.94 -10.44
CA ILE A 57 6.55 -13.34 -11.72
C ILE A 57 7.31 -12.73 -12.90
N ILE A 58 7.67 -11.44 -12.83
CA ILE A 58 8.38 -10.73 -13.91
C ILE A 58 9.80 -11.27 -14.11
N LYS A 59 10.47 -11.65 -13.02
CA LYS A 59 11.86 -12.14 -13.06
C LYS A 59 11.98 -13.60 -13.49
N ASP A 60 10.91 -14.38 -13.40
CA ASP A 60 10.90 -15.77 -13.80
C ASP A 60 10.77 -15.91 -15.32
N ASN A 61 11.90 -16.20 -15.99
CA ASN A 61 11.97 -16.39 -17.44
C ASN A 61 11.21 -17.64 -17.94
N THR A 62 10.76 -18.53 -17.04
CA THR A 62 9.93 -19.68 -17.41
C THR A 62 8.45 -19.32 -17.54
N ILE A 63 8.03 -18.19 -16.97
CA ILE A 63 6.65 -17.70 -17.03
C ILE A 63 6.47 -16.79 -18.25
N ILE A 64 5.52 -17.14 -19.13
CA ILE A 64 5.15 -16.30 -20.27
C ILE A 64 3.96 -15.42 -19.86
N LEU A 65 4.22 -14.14 -19.62
CA LEU A 65 3.18 -13.14 -19.41
C LEU A 65 2.55 -12.73 -20.74
N THR A 66 1.37 -13.28 -21.03
CA THR A 66 0.62 -12.89 -22.23
C THR A 66 0.07 -11.46 -22.09
N THR A 67 -0.26 -10.82 -23.21
CA THR A 67 -0.93 -9.51 -23.22
C THR A 67 -2.22 -9.51 -22.39
N ALA A 68 -2.94 -10.63 -22.33
CA ALA A 68 -4.13 -10.77 -21.50
C ALA A 68 -3.79 -10.75 -20.00
N ASN A 69 -2.70 -11.40 -19.58
CA ASN A 69 -2.24 -11.37 -18.20
C ASN A 69 -1.81 -9.95 -17.79
N ILE A 70 -1.00 -9.29 -18.62
CA ILE A 70 -0.55 -7.92 -18.39
C ILE A 70 -1.76 -6.98 -18.25
N LYS A 71 -2.72 -7.08 -19.17
CA LYS A 71 -3.96 -6.29 -19.11
C LYS A 71 -4.74 -6.55 -17.81
N SER A 72 -4.87 -7.81 -17.40
CA SER A 72 -5.54 -8.18 -16.16
C SER A 72 -4.87 -7.53 -14.94
N TYR A 73 -3.55 -7.64 -14.82
CA TYR A 73 -2.82 -7.05 -13.69
C TYR A 73 -2.91 -5.52 -13.68
N ILE A 74 -2.81 -4.87 -14.83
CA ILE A 74 -3.00 -3.41 -14.92
C ILE A 74 -4.40 -3.01 -14.44
N ILE A 75 -5.46 -3.69 -14.93
CA ILE A 75 -6.84 -3.40 -14.52
C ILE A 75 -7.01 -3.56 -13.01
N GLN A 76 -6.50 -4.65 -12.44
CA GLN A 76 -6.62 -4.92 -11.00
C GLN A 76 -5.85 -3.91 -10.14
N THR A 77 -4.64 -3.52 -10.55
CA THR A 77 -3.86 -2.47 -9.91
C THR A 77 -4.59 -1.13 -9.94
N LEU A 78 -5.12 -0.74 -11.10
CA LEU A 78 -5.84 0.52 -11.25
C LEU A 78 -7.15 0.54 -10.45
N GLN A 79 -7.88 -0.58 -10.37
CA GLN A 79 -9.07 -0.70 -9.51
C GLN A 79 -8.72 -0.53 -8.03
N GLY A 80 -7.60 -1.10 -7.57
CA GLY A 80 -7.12 -0.88 -6.21
C GLY A 80 -6.74 0.58 -5.94
N LEU A 81 -5.99 1.20 -6.85
CA LEU A 81 -5.57 2.60 -6.74
C LEU A 81 -6.75 3.57 -6.77
N GLU A 82 -7.71 3.37 -7.68
CA GLU A 82 -8.94 4.15 -7.76
C GLU A 82 -9.66 4.17 -6.41
N TYR A 83 -9.83 3.00 -5.79
CA TYR A 83 -10.44 2.91 -4.46
C TYR A 83 -9.65 3.69 -3.40
N LEU A 84 -8.32 3.59 -3.37
CA LEU A 84 -7.50 4.33 -2.41
C LEU A 84 -7.63 5.84 -2.62
N HIS A 85 -7.56 6.29 -3.87
CA HIS A 85 -7.63 7.70 -4.24
C HIS A 85 -9.00 8.29 -3.92
N LEU A 86 -10.10 7.57 -4.17
CA LEU A 86 -11.45 7.98 -3.77
C LEU A 86 -11.61 8.10 -2.24
N ASN A 87 -10.85 7.32 -1.48
CA ASN A 87 -10.80 7.38 -0.01
C ASN A 87 -9.70 8.32 0.52
N TRP A 88 -9.16 9.20 -0.33
CA TRP A 88 -8.16 10.21 0.03
C TRP A 88 -6.83 9.63 0.55
N ILE A 89 -6.47 8.43 0.11
CA ILE A 89 -5.25 7.72 0.52
C ILE A 89 -4.30 7.64 -0.66
N LEU A 90 -3.03 8.03 -0.44
CA LEU A 90 -1.92 7.75 -1.38
C LEU A 90 -1.21 6.49 -0.92
N HIS A 91 -0.82 5.63 -1.88
CA HIS A 91 -0.02 4.44 -1.59
C HIS A 91 1.45 4.80 -1.35
N ARG A 92 2.06 5.62 -2.22
CA ARG A 92 3.43 6.16 -2.12
C ARG A 92 4.56 5.13 -2.10
N ASP A 93 4.29 3.88 -2.47
CA ASP A 93 5.32 2.86 -2.69
C ASP A 93 4.82 1.77 -3.64
N LEU A 94 4.28 2.20 -4.79
CA LEU A 94 3.85 1.26 -5.82
C LEU A 94 5.09 0.69 -6.53
N LYS A 95 5.20 -0.64 -6.51
CA LYS A 95 6.31 -1.40 -7.10
C LYS A 95 5.91 -2.89 -7.20
N PRO A 96 6.52 -3.68 -8.09
CA PRO A 96 6.08 -5.05 -8.36
C PRO A 96 6.01 -5.98 -7.13
N ASN A 97 6.91 -5.82 -6.15
CA ASN A 97 6.90 -6.56 -4.89
C ASN A 97 5.75 -6.18 -3.93
N ASN A 98 5.11 -5.04 -4.14
CA ASN A 98 3.91 -4.64 -3.40
C ASN A 98 2.62 -5.00 -4.15
N LEU A 99 2.73 -5.64 -5.32
CA LEU A 99 1.61 -6.16 -6.10
C LEU A 99 1.54 -7.68 -5.90
N LEU A 100 0.81 -8.10 -4.86
CA LEU A 100 0.72 -9.49 -4.46
C LEU A 100 -0.30 -10.24 -5.33
N VAL A 101 0.00 -11.48 -5.70
CA VAL A 101 -0.84 -12.30 -6.60
C VAL A 101 -1.06 -13.68 -5.99
N ASN A 102 -2.31 -14.14 -6.01
CA ASN A 102 -2.65 -15.49 -5.54
C ASN A 102 -2.83 -16.48 -6.70
N SER A 103 -2.98 -17.77 -6.36
CA SER A 103 -3.15 -18.87 -7.30
C SER A 103 -4.37 -18.74 -8.23
N ASN A 104 -5.36 -17.92 -7.85
CA ASN A 104 -6.54 -17.62 -8.65
C ASN A 104 -6.31 -16.44 -9.62
N GLY A 105 -5.11 -15.86 -9.66
CA GLY A 105 -4.77 -14.70 -10.48
C GLY A 105 -5.34 -13.38 -9.98
N VAL A 106 -5.80 -13.33 -8.72
CA VAL A 106 -6.25 -12.08 -8.09
C VAL A 106 -5.04 -11.32 -7.59
N LEU A 107 -4.93 -10.06 -8.01
CA LEU A 107 -3.90 -9.12 -7.58
C LEU A 107 -4.43 -8.23 -6.45
N LYS A 108 -3.65 -8.07 -5.39
CA LYS A 108 -3.91 -7.15 -4.28
C LYS A 108 -2.73 -6.22 -4.04
N LEU A 109 -3.00 -4.93 -3.86
CA LEU A 109 -2.00 -3.96 -3.41
C LEU A 109 -1.69 -4.21 -1.93
N GLY A 110 -0.41 -4.36 -1.60
CA GLY A 110 0.11 -4.58 -0.26
C GLY A 110 1.10 -3.49 0.18
N ASP A 111 1.61 -3.64 1.39
CA ASP A 111 2.58 -2.73 2.03
C ASP A 111 2.14 -1.24 2.05
N PHE A 112 1.24 -0.95 2.98
CA PHE A 112 0.78 0.39 3.29
C PHE A 112 1.65 1.08 4.36
N GLY A 113 2.87 0.59 4.63
CA GLY A 113 3.76 1.20 5.62
C GLY A 113 4.20 2.63 5.27
N LEU A 114 4.01 3.01 4.00
CA LEU A 114 4.15 4.38 3.52
C LEU A 114 2.82 4.99 3.06
N ALA A 115 1.66 4.38 3.31
CA ALA A 115 0.39 4.98 2.90
C ALA A 115 0.06 6.23 3.74
N LYS A 116 -0.65 7.20 3.15
CA LYS A 116 -0.99 8.44 3.87
C LYS A 116 -2.22 9.12 3.31
N LEU A 117 -3.04 9.67 4.21
CA LEU A 117 -4.12 10.60 3.85
C LEU A 117 -3.56 11.89 3.21
N TYR A 118 -4.06 12.23 2.02
CA TYR A 118 -3.75 13.47 1.30
C TYR A 118 -4.90 14.48 1.37
N GLY A 119 -4.72 15.68 0.79
CA GLY A 119 -5.80 16.67 0.64
C GLY A 119 -5.84 17.80 1.68
N SER A 120 -4.99 17.79 2.71
CA SER A 120 -4.83 18.95 3.60
C SER A 120 -3.88 19.98 2.97
N PRO A 121 -4.35 21.20 2.59
CA PRO A 121 -3.56 22.17 1.82
C PRO A 121 -2.31 22.67 2.56
N ASN A 122 -2.33 22.66 3.89
CA ASN A 122 -1.21 23.11 4.73
C ASN A 122 -0.20 22.00 5.07
N ARG A 123 -0.37 20.79 4.52
CA ARG A 123 0.44 19.63 4.92
C ARG A 123 1.70 19.52 4.07
N ILE A 124 2.83 19.80 4.68
CA ILE A 124 4.15 19.56 4.09
C ILE A 124 4.44 18.06 4.15
N ASN A 125 4.71 17.46 2.98
CA ASN A 125 5.11 16.05 2.90
C ASN A 125 6.61 15.89 2.67
N THR A 126 7.13 14.69 2.97
CA THR A 126 8.51 14.31 2.62
C THR A 126 8.56 13.80 1.19
N HIS A 127 9.60 14.18 0.46
CA HIS A 127 9.84 13.79 -0.94
C HIS A 127 10.61 12.47 -1.04
N GLN A 128 11.25 12.02 0.04
CA GLN A 128 11.99 10.74 0.10
C GLN A 128 11.03 9.57 0.36
N VAL A 129 9.96 9.49 -0.43
CA VAL A 129 9.00 8.40 -0.48
C VAL A 129 9.11 7.70 -1.84
N VAL A 130 8.50 6.52 -1.99
CA VAL A 130 8.56 5.68 -3.18
C VAL A 130 9.97 5.13 -3.43
N THR A 131 10.05 3.84 -3.78
CA THR A 131 11.28 3.21 -4.25
C THR A 131 11.83 3.93 -5.48
N ARG A 132 13.15 4.25 -5.51
CA ARG A 132 13.76 5.19 -6.46
C ARG A 132 13.44 4.90 -7.94
N TRP A 133 13.34 3.64 -8.34
CA TRP A 133 13.08 3.24 -9.73
C TRP A 133 11.67 3.57 -10.21
N TYR A 134 10.71 3.65 -9.29
CA TYR A 134 9.29 3.91 -9.56
C TYR A 134 8.88 5.33 -9.15
N ARG A 135 9.85 6.20 -8.84
CA ARG A 135 9.60 7.51 -8.27
C ARG A 135 9.28 8.53 -9.36
N ALA A 136 8.16 9.23 -9.19
CA ALA A 136 7.76 10.34 -10.04
C ALA A 136 8.80 11.48 -10.06
N PRO A 137 8.96 12.19 -11.19
CA PRO A 137 10.01 13.20 -11.37
C PRO A 137 9.96 14.33 -10.34
N GLU A 138 8.77 14.81 -9.98
CA GLU A 138 8.58 15.87 -8.98
C GLU A 138 9.15 15.49 -7.61
N LEU A 139 9.09 14.20 -7.24
CA LEU A 139 9.67 13.71 -5.99
C LEU A 139 11.21 13.66 -6.06
N LEU A 140 11.78 13.40 -7.24
CA LEU A 140 13.22 13.51 -7.47
C LEU A 140 13.70 14.96 -7.33
N PHE A 141 12.87 15.93 -7.71
CA PHE A 141 13.14 17.37 -7.55
C PHE A 141 12.77 17.92 -6.16
N GLY A 142 12.40 17.07 -5.21
CA GLY A 142 12.17 17.49 -3.83
C GLY A 142 10.78 18.09 -3.56
N ALA A 143 9.79 17.82 -4.40
CA ALA A 143 8.42 18.31 -4.22
C ALA A 143 7.86 17.93 -2.84
N LYS A 144 7.38 18.94 -2.11
CA LYS A 144 6.74 18.80 -0.79
C LYS A 144 5.21 18.79 -0.87
N GLN A 145 4.69 19.14 -2.04
CA GLN A 145 3.28 19.13 -2.40
C GLN A 145 3.13 18.22 -3.62
N TYR A 146 2.33 17.17 -3.46
CA TYR A 146 2.07 16.17 -4.47
C TYR A 146 0.71 15.53 -4.19
N SER A 147 0.13 14.90 -5.22
CA SER A 147 -1.21 14.31 -5.20
C SER A 147 -1.15 12.87 -5.72
N VAL A 148 -2.30 12.34 -6.13
CA VAL A 148 -2.48 10.99 -6.70
C VAL A 148 -1.54 10.68 -7.87
N CYS A 149 -1.02 11.68 -8.57
CA CYS A 149 -0.15 11.51 -9.72
C CYS A 149 1.14 10.73 -9.43
N ILE A 150 1.59 10.68 -8.17
CA ILE A 150 2.80 9.92 -7.81
C ILE A 150 2.57 8.41 -7.77
N ASP A 151 1.31 7.95 -7.76
CA ASP A 151 0.94 6.54 -7.79
C ASP A 151 0.55 6.08 -9.21
N MET A 152 0.62 6.98 -10.22
CA MET A 152 0.19 6.74 -11.61
C MET A 152 1.32 6.38 -12.56
#